data_AF-A0A8J7DVS8-F1
#
_entry.id   AF-A0A8J7DVS8-F1
#
_cell.length_a   1.000
_cell.length_b   1.000
_cell.length_c   1.000
_cell.angle_alpha   90.00
_cell.angle_beta   90.00
_cell.angle_gamma   90.00
#
_symmetry.space_group_name_H-M   'P 1'
#
loop_
_entity.id
_entity.type
_entity.pdbx_description
1 polymer ?
#
loop_
_entity_poly.entity_id
_entity_poly.type
_entity_poly.pdbx_seq_one_letter_code
_entity_poly.pdbx_strand_id
1 'polypeptide(L)'
;MFPDVLKGFLFLAFVFIPLERGFSLHEQLTFRRGWTTDTLYFVVGNFIGKAAGVAIPAVLALSFLNRLTGFGWQTAISSQPIIFQLIEVIFVADLGYYLAHRMLHAVPFLWRFHAIHHSVKYMDWLSTVRVHPVEQVFTKIFQLIPIFCLGFSLKMLGLYAIFSSAIAFFIHSNLCFNFGILNWIIVTPQLHHWHHVKEEGILTQNFAAQCPLVDLLFGTFYLPENKIPARYGVTELIPGGYLGQLFYPFQFKRKRTMKFFQSPLFYQLRPFLIGVGISVLGIGSLTLGAIAHRMDLPTFVSSWTVPKVTATELQQGHLKNVILVDVRTPKEYAEDRISGSVLVPLSEIETGLGVKKITKLAQASSQSEPTIVLYCAAGARSVKAYRRLEQTGLKFVSLAGGINAWREIVSPSQDAISAS
;
A
#
# COMPACT_ATOMS: atom_id res chain seq x y z
N MET A 1 13.49 24.70 12.14
CA MET A 1 13.53 24.40 10.69
C MET A 1 14.96 24.40 10.12
N PHE A 2 15.66 25.53 9.99
CA PHE A 2 17.08 25.52 9.51
C PHE A 2 18.04 24.75 10.45
N PRO A 3 17.94 24.88 11.80
CA PRO A 3 18.75 24.07 12.71
C PRO A 3 18.55 22.56 12.53
N ASP A 4 17.35 22.12 12.14
CA ASP A 4 17.01 20.70 12.00
C ASP A 4 17.56 20.11 10.69
N VAL A 5 17.53 20.90 9.60
CA VAL A 5 18.16 20.55 8.33
C VAL A 5 19.67 20.39 8.51
N LEU A 6 20.31 21.32 9.24
CA LEU A 6 21.74 21.24 9.53
C LEU A 6 22.08 20.02 10.40
N LYS A 7 21.32 19.76 11.48
CA LYS A 7 21.51 18.56 12.31
C LYS A 7 21.40 17.27 11.48
N GLY A 8 20.39 17.18 10.62
CA GLY A 8 20.22 16.03 9.73
C GLY A 8 21.38 15.85 8.75
N PHE A 9 21.88 16.94 8.16
CA PHE A 9 23.06 16.90 7.29
C PHE A 9 24.30 16.42 8.04
N LEU A 10 24.57 16.98 9.23
CA LEU A 10 25.73 16.62 10.04
C LEU A 10 25.66 15.16 10.50
N PHE A 11 24.46 14.67 10.86
CA PHE A 11 24.25 13.27 11.20
C PHE A 11 24.55 12.35 10.01
N LEU A 12 24.01 12.64 8.83
CA LEU A 12 24.28 11.84 7.62
C LEU A 12 25.76 11.87 7.23
N ALA A 13 26.39 13.05 7.30
CA ALA A 13 27.83 13.19 7.05
C ALA A 13 28.66 12.38 8.05
N PHE A 14 28.31 12.41 9.34
CA PHE A 14 28.96 11.63 10.39
C PHE A 14 28.86 10.12 10.16
N VAL A 15 27.75 9.65 9.59
CA VAL A 15 27.54 8.24 9.27
C VAL A 15 28.25 7.84 7.98
N PHE A 16 27.96 8.52 6.87
CA PHE A 16 28.36 8.05 5.55
C PHE A 16 29.79 8.43 5.17
N ILE A 17 30.34 9.55 5.61
CA ILE A 17 31.72 9.93 5.24
C ILE A 17 32.73 8.90 5.76
N PRO A 18 32.73 8.49 7.06
CA PRO A 18 33.66 7.46 7.53
C PRO A 18 33.46 6.12 6.82
N LEU A 19 32.20 5.72 6.57
CA LEU A 19 31.88 4.47 5.87
C LEU A 19 32.45 4.46 4.44
N GLU A 20 32.19 5.52 3.66
CA GLU A 20 32.69 5.62 2.28
C GLU A 20 34.20 5.82 2.22
N ARG A 21 34.84 6.38 3.26
CA ARG A 21 36.30 6.50 3.32
C ARG A 21 36.99 5.19 3.69
N GLY A 22 36.34 4.36 4.51
CA GLY A 22 36.86 3.04 4.90
C GLY A 22 36.58 1.94 3.88
N PHE A 23 35.48 2.03 3.13
CA PHE A 23 34.95 0.96 2.29
C PHE A 23 34.50 1.43 0.90
N SER A 24 35.26 2.35 0.28
CA SER A 24 34.91 2.94 -1.01
C SER A 24 34.85 1.91 -2.14
N LEU A 25 33.80 1.94 -2.97
CA LEU A 25 33.80 1.22 -4.26
C LEU A 25 34.73 1.89 -5.27
N HIS A 26 34.67 3.21 -5.37
CA HIS A 26 35.60 4.02 -6.16
C HIS A 26 36.35 5.00 -5.28
N GLU A 27 37.67 5.05 -5.43
CA GLU A 27 38.48 6.05 -4.74
C GLU A 27 38.12 7.47 -5.19
N GLN A 28 37.69 8.30 -4.25
CA GLN A 28 37.36 9.70 -4.49
C GLN A 28 37.54 10.57 -3.23
N LEU A 29 37.65 11.88 -3.45
CA LEU A 29 37.67 12.88 -2.37
C LEU A 29 36.26 13.03 -1.79
N THR A 30 36.16 13.30 -0.48
CA THR A 30 34.88 13.64 0.17
C THR A 30 34.23 14.86 -0.48
N PHE A 31 34.99 15.94 -0.65
CA PHE A 31 34.53 17.16 -1.33
C PHE A 31 34.77 17.06 -2.84
N ARG A 32 34.19 16.05 -3.47
CA ARG A 32 34.31 15.80 -4.91
C ARG A 32 33.64 16.90 -5.76
N ARG A 33 33.92 16.89 -7.06
CA ARG A 33 33.24 17.76 -8.02
C ARG A 33 31.72 17.54 -7.96
N GLY A 34 30.97 18.62 -7.77
CA GLY A 34 29.52 18.60 -7.61
C GLY A 34 29.04 18.64 -6.16
N TRP A 35 29.90 18.45 -5.16
CA TRP A 35 29.51 18.44 -3.75
C TRP A 35 28.76 19.70 -3.31
N THR A 36 29.22 20.89 -3.72
CA THR A 36 28.52 22.15 -3.45
C THR A 36 27.14 22.20 -4.12
N THR A 37 27.01 21.66 -5.33
CA THR A 37 25.71 21.58 -6.03
C THR A 37 24.76 20.67 -5.27
N ASP A 38 25.24 19.51 -4.83
CA ASP A 38 24.42 18.53 -4.10
C ASP A 38 24.03 19.05 -2.71
N THR A 39 24.92 19.79 -2.04
CA THR A 39 24.63 20.48 -0.77
C THR A 39 23.54 21.54 -0.96
N LEU A 40 23.58 22.32 -2.05
CA LEU A 40 22.51 23.28 -2.36
C LEU A 40 21.18 22.56 -2.62
N TYR A 41 21.19 21.43 -3.33
CA TYR A 41 20.00 20.59 -3.49
C TYR A 41 19.49 20.06 -2.16
N PHE A 42 20.36 19.63 -1.24
CA PHE A 42 19.99 19.20 0.09
C PHE A 42 19.24 20.31 0.83
N VAL A 43 19.80 21.52 0.86
CA VAL A 43 19.22 22.65 1.59
C VAL A 43 17.90 23.09 0.93
N VAL A 44 17.90 23.40 -0.36
CA VAL A 44 16.73 23.94 -1.06
C VAL A 44 15.62 22.90 -1.22
N GLY A 45 15.98 21.65 -1.51
CA GLY A 45 15.05 20.53 -1.65
C GLY A 45 14.27 20.24 -0.36
N ASN A 46 14.90 20.44 0.82
CA ASN A 46 14.23 20.28 2.11
C ASN A 46 13.09 21.31 2.34
N PHE A 47 13.19 22.52 1.78
CA PHE A 47 12.17 23.55 1.98
C PHE A 47 11.10 23.57 0.89
N ILE A 48 11.50 23.50 -0.38
CA ILE A 48 10.58 23.68 -1.51
C ILE A 48 10.04 22.33 -1.99
N GLY A 49 10.95 21.38 -2.24
CA GLY A 49 10.63 20.09 -2.85
C GLY A 49 9.83 19.18 -1.92
N LYS A 50 10.26 19.03 -0.66
CA LYS A 50 9.61 18.14 0.31
C LYS A 50 8.24 18.64 0.77
N ALA A 51 8.08 19.95 1.02
CA ALA A 51 6.80 20.50 1.47
C ALA A 51 5.73 20.40 0.37
N ALA A 52 6.02 20.85 -0.85
CA ALA A 52 5.12 20.73 -1.99
C ALA A 52 4.87 19.25 -2.37
N GLY A 53 5.92 18.42 -2.28
CA GLY A 53 5.85 16.98 -2.55
C GLY A 53 4.97 16.20 -1.58
N VAL A 54 4.65 16.71 -0.39
CA VAL A 54 3.70 16.06 0.52
C VAL A 54 2.32 16.72 0.45
N ALA A 55 2.28 18.06 0.43
CA ALA A 55 1.04 18.82 0.45
C ALA A 55 0.17 18.56 -0.79
N ILE A 56 0.76 18.55 -2.00
CA ILE A 56 0.01 18.35 -3.25
C ILE A 56 -0.63 16.94 -3.28
N PRO A 57 0.11 15.84 -3.08
CA PRO A 57 -0.51 14.51 -3.05
C PRO A 57 -1.56 14.37 -1.94
N ALA A 58 -1.35 14.97 -0.77
CA ALA A 58 -2.33 14.91 0.31
C ALA A 58 -3.65 15.59 -0.07
N VAL A 59 -3.60 16.78 -0.67
CA VAL A 59 -4.81 17.50 -1.15
C VAL A 59 -5.51 16.72 -2.26
N LEU A 60 -4.76 16.19 -3.23
CA LEU A 60 -5.32 15.37 -4.31
C LEU A 60 -5.95 14.09 -3.78
N ALA A 61 -5.28 13.41 -2.85
CA ALA A 61 -5.79 12.20 -2.23
C ALA A 61 -7.04 12.49 -1.41
N LEU A 62 -7.09 13.55 -0.59
CA LEU A 62 -8.29 13.94 0.17
C LEU A 62 -9.48 14.24 -0.76
N SER A 63 -9.23 14.91 -1.88
CA SER A 63 -10.25 15.22 -2.89
C SER A 63 -10.85 13.95 -3.53
N PHE A 64 -10.04 12.88 -3.65
CA PHE A 64 -10.44 11.59 -4.19
C PHE A 64 -11.03 10.66 -3.11
N LEU A 65 -10.46 10.66 -1.90
CA LEU A 65 -10.87 9.88 -0.74
C LEU A 65 -12.29 10.20 -0.29
N ASN A 66 -12.73 11.46 -0.39
CA ASN A 66 -14.12 11.83 -0.13
C ASN A 66 -15.13 11.09 -1.05
N ARG A 67 -14.67 10.48 -2.15
CA ARG A 67 -15.47 9.62 -3.04
C ARG A 67 -15.30 8.13 -2.76
N LEU A 68 -14.33 7.76 -1.93
CA LEU A 68 -13.99 6.38 -1.54
C LEU A 68 -14.24 6.10 -0.04
N THR A 69 -14.88 7.01 0.70
CA THR A 69 -15.28 6.77 2.08
C THR A 69 -16.41 5.73 2.10
N GLY A 70 -16.27 4.70 2.95
CA GLY A 70 -17.29 3.64 3.12
C GLY A 70 -16.86 2.23 2.73
N PHE A 71 -15.64 2.03 2.23
CA PHE A 71 -15.10 0.71 1.97
C PHE A 71 -14.39 0.12 3.21
N GLY A 72 -14.50 -1.19 3.43
CA GLY A 72 -13.97 -1.86 4.63
C GLY A 72 -12.46 -2.10 4.65
N TRP A 73 -11.74 -1.78 3.56
CA TRP A 73 -10.32 -2.10 3.45
C TRP A 73 -9.43 -1.21 4.33
N GLN A 74 -9.78 0.06 4.57
CA GLN A 74 -9.01 0.91 5.49
C GLN A 74 -9.06 0.35 6.92
N THR A 75 -10.22 -0.16 7.34
CA THR A 75 -10.37 -0.88 8.62
C THR A 75 -9.56 -2.17 8.64
N ALA A 76 -9.58 -2.93 7.55
CA ALA A 76 -8.76 -4.15 7.44
C ALA A 76 -7.27 -3.85 7.61
N ILE A 77 -6.71 -2.88 6.87
CA ILE A 77 -5.29 -2.49 6.94
C ILE A 77 -4.93 -1.99 8.34
N SER A 78 -5.72 -1.07 8.90
CA SER A 78 -5.48 -0.50 10.23
C SER A 78 -5.54 -1.54 11.36
N SER A 79 -6.30 -2.63 11.18
CA SER A 79 -6.39 -3.73 12.15
C SER A 79 -5.20 -4.68 12.14
N GLN A 80 -4.33 -4.62 11.12
CA GLN A 80 -3.18 -5.49 11.02
C GLN A 80 -2.08 -5.13 12.04
N PRO A 81 -1.25 -6.10 12.46
CA PRO A 81 0.01 -5.81 13.15
C PRO A 81 0.88 -4.80 12.39
N ILE A 82 1.58 -3.93 13.14
CA ILE A 82 2.33 -2.81 12.57
C ILE A 82 3.40 -3.22 11.54
N ILE A 83 3.96 -4.43 11.69
CA ILE A 83 4.98 -4.95 10.77
C ILE A 83 4.40 -5.22 9.38
N PHE A 84 3.16 -5.74 9.30
CA PHE A 84 2.50 -5.97 8.01
C PHE A 84 2.13 -4.65 7.35
N GLN A 85 1.60 -3.70 8.12
CA GLN A 85 1.36 -2.34 7.61
C GLN A 85 2.65 -1.70 7.07
N LEU A 86 3.80 -1.93 7.72
CA LEU A 86 5.09 -1.41 7.27
C LEU A 86 5.54 -2.05 5.94
N ILE A 87 5.40 -3.37 5.81
CA ILE A 87 5.73 -4.09 4.58
C ILE A 87 4.83 -3.62 3.43
N GLU A 88 3.53 -3.51 3.68
CA GLU A 88 2.54 -3.06 2.69
C GLU A 88 2.81 -1.63 2.23
N VAL A 89 3.05 -0.69 3.17
CA VAL A 89 3.31 0.71 2.79
C VAL A 89 4.61 0.84 2.00
N ILE A 90 5.67 0.10 2.36
CA ILE A 90 6.92 0.08 1.60
C ILE A 90 6.67 -0.43 0.18
N PHE A 91 5.98 -1.57 0.04
CA PHE A 91 5.74 -2.17 -1.26
C PHE A 91 4.86 -1.27 -2.15
N VAL A 92 3.75 -0.74 -1.62
CA VAL A 92 2.84 0.13 -2.38
C VAL A 92 3.53 1.43 -2.78
N ALA A 93 4.29 2.04 -1.86
CA ALA A 93 5.01 3.26 -2.15
C ALA A 93 6.08 3.04 -3.23
N ASP A 94 6.85 1.96 -3.13
CA ASP A 94 7.92 1.67 -4.07
C ASP A 94 7.38 1.25 -5.44
N LEU A 95 6.23 0.55 -5.49
CA LEU A 95 5.52 0.30 -6.73
C LEU A 95 5.09 1.61 -7.42
N GLY A 96 4.54 2.55 -6.66
CA GLY A 96 4.20 3.89 -7.17
C GLY A 96 5.44 4.64 -7.68
N TYR A 97 6.52 4.63 -6.90
CA TYR A 97 7.80 5.22 -7.30
C TYR A 97 8.33 4.60 -8.58
N TYR A 98 8.37 3.27 -8.65
CA TYR A 98 8.85 2.50 -9.79
C TYR A 98 8.12 2.87 -11.07
N LEU A 99 6.80 3.03 -11.03
CA LEU A 99 6.01 3.47 -12.19
C LEU A 99 6.40 4.89 -12.63
N ALA A 100 6.47 5.83 -11.69
CA ALA A 100 6.90 7.20 -12.00
C ALA A 100 8.34 7.22 -12.54
N HIS A 101 9.24 6.45 -11.94
CA HIS A 101 10.64 6.37 -12.31
C HIS A 101 10.81 5.82 -13.72
N ARG A 102 10.06 4.77 -14.08
CA ARG A 102 10.02 4.28 -15.46
C ARG A 102 9.48 5.31 -16.45
N MET A 103 8.47 6.10 -16.08
CA MET A 103 7.99 7.19 -16.92
C MET A 103 9.04 8.29 -17.11
N LEU A 104 9.83 8.60 -16.07
CA LEU A 104 10.94 9.54 -16.13
C LEU A 104 12.02 9.08 -17.13
N HIS A 105 12.28 7.77 -17.22
CA HIS A 105 13.19 7.20 -18.22
C HIS A 105 12.58 7.04 -19.62
N ALA A 106 11.27 6.80 -19.71
CA ALA A 106 10.61 6.51 -20.99
C ALA A 106 10.15 7.75 -21.76
N VAL A 107 9.73 8.82 -21.07
CA VAL A 107 9.16 10.01 -21.70
C VAL A 107 10.24 11.10 -21.83
N PRO A 108 10.63 11.53 -23.05
CA PRO A 108 11.74 12.48 -23.23
C PRO A 108 11.58 13.79 -22.49
N PHE A 109 10.35 14.29 -22.36
CA PHE A 109 10.09 15.50 -21.60
C PHE A 109 10.41 15.31 -20.12
N LEU A 110 9.99 14.19 -19.53
CA LEU A 110 10.25 13.84 -18.14
C LEU A 110 11.72 13.53 -17.89
N TRP A 111 12.38 12.87 -18.85
CA TRP A 111 13.82 12.58 -18.80
C TRP A 111 14.66 13.84 -18.59
N ARG A 112 14.25 15.00 -19.13
CA ARG A 112 15.02 16.25 -18.95
C ARG A 112 15.18 16.64 -17.48
N PHE A 113 14.18 16.32 -16.65
CA PHE A 113 14.25 16.54 -15.22
C PHE A 113 15.13 15.49 -14.55
N HIS A 114 14.92 14.23 -14.92
CA HIS A 114 15.59 13.08 -14.31
C HIS A 114 17.06 12.90 -14.73
N ALA A 115 17.44 13.38 -15.91
CA ALA A 115 18.82 13.42 -16.37
C ALA A 115 19.72 14.26 -15.44
N ILE A 116 19.15 15.18 -14.66
CA ILE A 116 19.88 15.92 -13.62
C ILE A 116 20.31 14.97 -12.51
N HIS A 117 19.43 14.06 -12.07
CA HIS A 117 19.76 13.02 -11.10
C HIS A 117 20.83 12.07 -11.64
N HIS A 118 20.64 11.57 -12.87
CA HIS A 118 21.64 10.73 -13.54
C HIS A 118 22.92 11.46 -13.95
N SER A 119 23.00 12.79 -13.82
CA SER A 119 24.21 13.57 -14.18
C SER A 119 25.39 13.35 -13.23
N VAL A 120 25.18 12.64 -12.13
CA VAL A 120 26.20 12.32 -11.13
C VAL A 120 27.29 11.45 -11.78
N LYS A 121 28.53 11.94 -11.74
CA LYS A 121 29.71 11.21 -12.27
C LYS A 121 30.51 10.49 -11.19
N TYR A 122 30.30 10.89 -9.95
CA TYR A 122 30.99 10.41 -8.77
C TYR A 122 29.89 10.14 -7.75
N MET A 123 29.58 8.87 -7.55
CA MET A 123 28.45 8.45 -6.74
C MET A 123 28.84 8.47 -5.26
N ASP A 124 27.94 8.92 -4.39
CA ASP A 124 28.04 8.89 -2.93
C ASP A 124 26.67 9.15 -2.29
N TRP A 125 26.58 9.04 -0.97
CA TRP A 125 25.35 9.27 -0.21
C TRP A 125 24.69 10.62 -0.55
N LEU A 126 25.45 11.69 -0.75
CA LEU A 126 24.90 13.02 -1.01
C LEU A 126 24.32 13.15 -2.42
N SER A 127 24.75 12.31 -3.36
CA SER A 127 24.22 12.26 -4.72
C SER A 127 22.70 12.04 -4.77
N THR A 128 22.13 11.37 -3.76
CA THR A 128 20.68 11.11 -3.67
C THR A 128 19.82 12.36 -3.74
N VAL A 129 20.32 13.53 -3.30
CA VAL A 129 19.50 14.74 -3.21
C VAL A 129 19.51 15.57 -4.49
N ARG A 130 20.37 15.25 -5.47
CA ARG A 130 20.40 15.94 -6.77
C ARG A 130 19.18 15.54 -7.59
N VAL A 131 18.02 16.08 -7.22
CA VAL A 131 16.72 15.75 -7.80
C VAL A 131 15.97 17.05 -8.06
N HIS A 132 15.49 17.23 -9.29
CA HIS A 132 14.77 18.44 -9.65
C HIS A 132 13.45 18.56 -8.86
N PRO A 133 13.03 19.76 -8.38
CA PRO A 133 11.80 19.88 -7.58
C PRO A 133 10.53 19.33 -8.27
N VAL A 134 10.39 19.54 -9.58
CA VAL A 134 9.29 18.96 -10.38
C VAL A 134 9.29 17.43 -10.32
N GLU A 135 10.46 16.79 -10.39
CA GLU A 135 10.60 15.34 -10.27
C GLU A 135 10.26 14.86 -8.85
N GLN A 136 10.66 15.60 -7.81
CA GLN A 136 10.31 15.28 -6.43
C GLN A 136 8.78 15.28 -6.24
N VAL A 137 8.08 16.30 -6.76
CA VAL A 137 6.61 16.35 -6.70
C VAL A 137 5.99 15.21 -7.51
N PHE A 138 6.48 14.99 -8.74
CA PHE A 138 5.96 13.93 -9.62
C PHE A 138 6.08 12.55 -8.98
N THR A 139 7.27 12.17 -8.51
CA THR A 139 7.49 10.88 -7.85
C THR A 139 6.67 10.74 -6.56
N LYS A 140 6.53 11.82 -5.76
CA LYS A 140 5.71 11.79 -4.54
C LYS A 140 4.21 11.67 -4.81
N ILE A 141 3.69 12.20 -5.92
CA ILE A 141 2.29 11.98 -6.33
C ILE A 141 2.03 10.48 -6.49
N PHE A 142 2.88 9.78 -7.23
CA PHE A 142 2.69 8.34 -7.47
C PHE A 142 2.97 7.50 -6.23
N GLN A 143 3.91 7.91 -5.37
CA GLN A 143 4.17 7.23 -4.09
C GLN A 143 3.01 7.42 -3.10
N LEU A 144 2.57 8.66 -2.86
CA LEU A 144 1.75 8.99 -1.69
C LEU A 144 0.24 8.89 -1.95
N ILE A 145 -0.25 9.14 -3.18
CA ILE A 145 -1.69 9.02 -3.45
C ILE A 145 -2.21 7.62 -3.13
N PRO A 146 -1.60 6.51 -3.60
CA PRO A 146 -2.05 5.16 -3.25
C PRO A 146 -2.04 4.90 -1.74
N ILE A 147 -1.00 5.36 -1.05
CA ILE A 147 -0.86 5.20 0.40
C ILE A 147 -1.98 5.93 1.16
N PHE A 148 -2.28 7.18 0.77
CA PHE A 148 -3.37 7.94 1.36
C PHE A 148 -4.73 7.28 1.07
N CYS A 149 -4.95 6.79 -0.16
CA CYS A 149 -6.16 6.07 -0.54
C CYS A 149 -6.41 4.80 0.31
N LEU A 150 -5.33 4.09 0.67
CA LEU A 150 -5.37 2.90 1.52
C LEU A 150 -5.59 3.23 3.01
N GLY A 151 -5.50 4.50 3.40
CA GLY A 151 -5.83 4.95 4.76
C GLY A 151 -4.77 4.64 5.81
N PHE A 152 -3.49 4.51 5.43
CA PHE A 152 -2.41 4.34 6.41
C PHE A 152 -2.38 5.52 7.39
N SER A 153 -2.19 5.21 8.68
CA SER A 153 -2.14 6.21 9.74
C SER A 153 -0.95 7.17 9.58
N LEU A 154 -1.07 8.41 10.10
CA LEU A 154 0.03 9.38 10.10
C LEU A 154 1.30 8.83 10.77
N LYS A 155 1.14 8.00 11.81
CA LYS A 155 2.26 7.30 12.47
C LYS A 155 3.00 6.38 11.49
N MET A 156 2.26 5.61 10.69
CA MET A 156 2.84 4.74 9.67
C MET A 156 3.53 5.54 8.56
N LEU A 157 2.96 6.66 8.13
CA LEU A 157 3.60 7.56 7.17
C LEU A 157 4.91 8.13 7.70
N GLY A 158 4.97 8.48 8.99
CA GLY A 158 6.18 8.94 9.65
C GLY A 158 7.28 7.88 9.68
N LEU A 159 6.93 6.64 10.07
CA LEU A 159 7.86 5.50 10.06
C LEU A 159 8.37 5.21 8.65
N TYR A 160 7.47 5.18 7.67
CA TYR A 160 7.82 5.01 6.26
C TYR A 160 8.73 6.13 5.75
N ALA A 161 8.48 7.39 6.12
CA ALA A 161 9.32 8.51 5.69
C ALA A 161 10.76 8.40 6.22
N ILE A 162 10.95 7.92 7.45
CA ILE A 162 12.26 7.65 8.03
C ILE A 162 12.96 6.53 7.25
N PHE A 163 12.28 5.39 7.05
CA PHE A 163 12.80 4.26 6.28
C PHE A 163 13.18 4.67 4.85
N SER A 164 12.26 5.32 4.13
CA SER A 164 12.44 5.81 2.77
C SER A 164 13.64 6.74 2.64
N SER A 165 13.82 7.65 3.61
CA SER A 165 14.96 8.56 3.63
C SER A 165 16.27 7.81 3.87
N ALA A 166 16.31 6.90 4.85
CA ALA A 166 17.50 6.11 5.16
C ALA A 166 17.95 5.27 3.96
N ILE A 167 17.00 4.59 3.29
CA ILE A 167 17.27 3.80 2.09
C ILE A 167 17.76 4.69 0.95
N ALA A 168 17.15 5.86 0.71
CA ALA A 168 17.58 6.75 -0.37
C ALA A 168 19.07 7.16 -0.26
N PHE A 169 19.54 7.51 0.94
CA PHE A 169 20.97 7.80 1.17
C PHE A 169 21.83 6.53 1.07
N PHE A 170 21.34 5.42 1.62
CA PHE A 170 22.05 4.14 1.59
C PHE A 170 22.31 3.67 0.16
N ILE A 171 21.31 3.60 -0.72
CA ILE A 171 21.47 3.03 -2.08
C ILE A 171 22.40 3.84 -3.00
N HIS A 172 22.63 5.13 -2.69
CA HIS A 172 23.59 5.96 -3.43
C HIS A 172 24.99 5.93 -2.82
N SER A 173 25.17 5.38 -1.62
CA SER A 173 26.47 5.40 -0.96
C SER A 173 27.56 4.66 -1.74
N ASN A 174 28.78 5.16 -1.68
CA ASN A 174 29.95 4.62 -2.37
C ASN A 174 30.56 3.44 -1.59
N LEU A 175 29.84 2.32 -1.47
CA LEU A 175 30.26 1.16 -0.67
C LEU A 175 30.63 -0.04 -1.54
N CYS A 176 31.77 -0.68 -1.26
CA CYS A 176 32.29 -1.84 -2.02
C CYS A 176 31.76 -3.21 -1.53
N PHE A 177 30.83 -3.23 -0.58
CA PHE A 177 30.36 -4.49 0.02
C PHE A 177 29.59 -5.36 -0.96
N ASN A 178 29.78 -6.68 -0.85
CA ASN A 178 28.86 -7.66 -1.40
C ASN A 178 27.70 -7.87 -0.41
N PHE A 179 26.50 -7.43 -0.78
CA PHE A 179 25.35 -7.45 0.11
C PHE A 179 24.61 -8.79 0.14
N GLY A 180 24.97 -9.76 -0.71
CA GLY A 180 24.46 -11.13 -0.67
C GLY A 180 22.93 -11.20 -0.66
N ILE A 181 22.37 -11.83 0.37
CA ILE A 181 20.91 -12.00 0.53
C ILE A 181 20.15 -10.67 0.63
N LEU A 182 20.82 -9.60 1.10
CA LEU A 182 20.18 -8.31 1.30
C LEU A 182 19.73 -7.69 -0.04
N ASN A 183 20.41 -8.01 -1.15
CA ASN A 183 20.01 -7.61 -2.51
C ASN A 183 18.62 -8.13 -2.93
N TRP A 184 18.05 -9.10 -2.21
CA TRP A 184 16.73 -9.66 -2.49
C TRP A 184 15.64 -9.08 -1.57
N ILE A 185 16.03 -8.37 -0.52
CA ILE A 185 15.11 -7.87 0.52
C ILE A 185 14.96 -6.35 0.41
N ILE A 186 16.07 -5.63 0.25
CA ILE A 186 16.09 -4.18 0.06
C ILE A 186 17.01 -3.81 -1.10
N VAL A 187 16.76 -2.66 -1.72
CA VAL A 187 17.70 -2.12 -2.71
C VAL A 187 18.98 -1.72 -1.97
N THR A 188 20.12 -2.03 -2.56
CA THR A 188 21.47 -1.78 -2.01
C THR A 188 22.27 -0.90 -2.98
N PRO A 189 23.41 -0.31 -2.55
CA PRO A 189 24.37 0.31 -3.46
C PRO A 189 24.73 -0.57 -4.66
N GLN A 190 24.95 -1.86 -4.40
CA GLN A 190 25.37 -2.83 -5.41
C GLN A 190 24.35 -3.00 -6.53
N LEU A 191 23.05 -2.81 -6.24
CA LEU A 191 21.97 -2.83 -7.23
C LEU A 191 21.76 -1.46 -7.88
N HIS A 192 21.59 -0.42 -7.07
CA HIS A 192 21.18 0.90 -7.56
C HIS A 192 22.26 1.59 -8.38
N HIS A 193 23.54 1.31 -8.15
CA HIS A 193 24.61 1.87 -8.97
C HIS A 193 24.53 1.41 -10.43
N TRP A 194 24.03 0.18 -10.71
CA TRP A 194 23.78 -0.28 -12.09
C TRP A 194 22.68 0.50 -12.80
N HIS A 195 21.74 1.08 -12.05
CA HIS A 195 20.73 1.98 -12.62
C HIS A 195 21.36 3.27 -13.17
N HIS A 196 22.44 3.74 -12.52
CA HIS A 196 23.16 4.97 -12.87
C HIS A 196 24.31 4.77 -13.88
N VAL A 197 24.51 3.54 -14.35
CA VAL A 197 25.62 3.22 -15.26
C VAL A 197 25.47 3.91 -16.60
N LYS A 198 26.61 4.42 -17.09
CA LYS A 198 26.77 5.00 -18.42
C LYS A 198 27.71 4.14 -19.26
N GLU A 199 27.24 2.98 -19.69
CA GLU A 199 27.99 2.03 -20.51
C GLU A 199 27.19 1.64 -21.76
N GLU A 200 27.88 1.48 -22.89
CA GLU A 200 27.21 1.07 -24.13
C GLU A 200 26.72 -0.38 -24.02
N GLY A 201 25.51 -0.63 -24.50
CA GLY A 201 24.91 -1.98 -24.51
C GLY A 201 24.23 -2.39 -23.20
N ILE A 202 24.35 -1.61 -22.12
CA ILE A 202 23.59 -1.83 -20.89
C ILE A 202 22.30 -1.00 -20.95
N LEU A 203 21.16 -1.70 -20.92
CA LEU A 203 19.85 -1.05 -20.82
C LEU A 203 19.62 -0.53 -19.40
N THR A 204 18.77 0.48 -19.24
CA THR A 204 18.33 0.92 -17.91
C THR A 204 17.60 -0.22 -17.19
N GLN A 205 18.06 -0.56 -16.00
CA GLN A 205 17.53 -1.62 -15.13
C GLN A 205 17.39 -1.07 -13.69
N ASN A 206 16.85 -1.85 -12.77
CA ASN A 206 16.74 -1.55 -11.34
C ASN A 206 16.05 -0.20 -11.06
N PHE A 207 14.76 -0.09 -11.37
CA PHE A 207 14.00 1.16 -11.17
C PHE A 207 13.39 1.28 -9.77
N ALA A 208 13.31 0.19 -9.00
CA ALA A 208 12.82 0.24 -7.63
C ALA A 208 13.84 0.95 -6.74
N ALA A 209 13.37 1.70 -5.74
CA ALA A 209 14.25 2.42 -4.81
C ALA A 209 14.37 1.74 -3.46
N GLN A 210 13.45 0.81 -3.12
CA GLN A 210 13.37 0.26 -1.77
C GLN A 210 13.28 -1.26 -1.74
N CYS A 211 12.46 -1.84 -2.61
CA CYS A 211 12.07 -3.23 -2.61
C CYS A 211 12.39 -3.86 -3.98
N PRO A 212 13.48 -4.64 -4.08
CA PRO A 212 13.91 -5.29 -5.32
C PRO A 212 12.86 -6.24 -5.92
N LEU A 213 11.90 -6.69 -5.10
CA LEU A 213 10.76 -7.48 -5.55
C LEU A 213 9.99 -6.78 -6.68
N VAL A 214 9.88 -5.45 -6.66
CA VAL A 214 9.19 -4.70 -7.72
C VAL A 214 9.93 -4.89 -9.05
N ASP A 215 11.25 -4.74 -9.06
CA ASP A 215 12.06 -5.01 -10.24
C ASP A 215 11.99 -6.48 -10.69
N LEU A 216 11.94 -7.44 -9.76
CA LEU A 216 11.77 -8.86 -10.09
C LEU A 216 10.43 -9.14 -10.77
N LEU A 217 9.33 -8.60 -10.24
CA LEU A 217 7.98 -8.78 -10.78
C LEU A 217 7.87 -8.27 -12.22
N PHE A 218 8.50 -7.12 -12.51
CA PHE A 218 8.47 -6.51 -13.83
C PHE A 218 9.67 -6.88 -14.72
N GLY A 219 10.57 -7.73 -14.20
CA GLY A 219 11.75 -8.23 -14.90
C GLY A 219 12.78 -7.15 -15.25
N THR A 220 12.96 -6.15 -14.39
CA THR A 220 14.01 -5.13 -14.51
C THR A 220 15.15 -5.33 -13.52
N PHE A 221 15.13 -6.41 -12.74
CA PHE A 221 16.22 -6.73 -11.82
C PHE A 221 17.48 -7.12 -12.59
N TYR A 222 18.60 -6.47 -12.26
CA TYR A 222 19.89 -6.70 -12.88
C TYR A 222 21.02 -6.61 -11.85
N LEU A 223 21.73 -7.73 -11.67
CA LEU A 223 22.88 -7.84 -10.79
C LEU A 223 23.89 -8.78 -11.44
N PRO A 224 24.81 -8.27 -12.29
CA PRO A 224 25.79 -9.11 -12.96
C PRO A 224 26.83 -9.62 -11.97
N GLU A 225 27.19 -10.89 -12.09
CA GLU A 225 28.25 -11.50 -11.30
C GLU A 225 29.62 -10.94 -11.68
N ASN A 226 30.48 -10.71 -10.68
CA ASN A 226 31.89 -10.32 -10.84
C ASN A 226 32.11 -9.04 -11.67
N LYS A 227 31.12 -8.16 -11.74
CA LYS A 227 31.24 -6.84 -12.37
C LYS A 227 30.89 -5.75 -11.37
N ILE A 228 31.54 -4.61 -11.52
CA ILE A 228 31.19 -3.37 -10.83
C ILE A 228 30.91 -2.28 -11.86
N PRO A 229 29.97 -1.35 -11.58
CA PRO A 229 29.75 -0.16 -12.40
C PRO A 229 31.05 0.61 -12.64
N ALA A 230 31.46 0.82 -13.89
CA ALA A 230 32.73 1.49 -14.15
C ALA A 230 32.58 3.02 -14.23
N ARG A 231 31.45 3.49 -14.77
CA ARG A 231 31.20 4.91 -15.02
C ARG A 231 29.74 5.28 -14.80
N TYR A 232 29.54 6.42 -14.15
CA TYR A 232 28.24 7.06 -13.96
C TYR A 232 28.07 8.29 -14.84
N GLY A 233 26.84 8.73 -15.01
CA GLY A 233 26.51 9.99 -15.67
C GLY A 233 25.50 9.81 -16.81
N VAL A 234 25.27 10.90 -17.55
CA VAL A 234 24.49 10.89 -18.79
C VAL A 234 25.33 11.29 -20.00
N THR A 235 24.82 11.01 -21.20
CA THR A 235 25.47 11.42 -22.46
C THR A 235 25.30 12.91 -22.74
N GLU A 236 24.25 13.49 -22.17
CA GLU A 236 23.83 14.86 -22.30
C GLU A 236 24.74 15.80 -21.52
N LEU A 237 24.95 16.99 -22.06
CA LEU A 237 25.69 18.03 -21.36
C LEU A 237 24.74 18.73 -20.39
N ILE A 238 24.73 18.26 -19.14
CA ILE A 238 24.00 18.91 -18.05
C ILE A 238 24.86 20.08 -17.52
N PRO A 239 24.32 21.30 -17.41
CA PRO A 239 25.06 22.44 -16.88
C PRO A 239 25.51 22.18 -15.43
N GLY A 240 26.64 22.78 -15.06
CA GLY A 240 27.11 22.77 -13.68
C GLY A 240 26.33 23.74 -12.80
N GLY A 241 26.31 23.47 -11.51
CA GLY A 241 25.68 24.35 -10.52
C GLY A 241 24.16 24.22 -10.45
N TYR A 242 23.61 24.56 -9.29
CA TYR A 242 22.19 24.40 -8.97
C TYR A 242 21.27 25.17 -9.95
N LEU A 243 21.55 26.45 -10.20
CA LEU A 243 20.70 27.28 -11.06
C LEU A 243 20.70 26.80 -12.52
N GLY A 244 21.87 26.41 -13.04
CA GLY A 244 21.97 25.85 -14.39
C GLY A 244 21.11 24.61 -14.54
N GLN A 245 21.17 23.70 -13.55
CA GLN A 245 20.38 22.47 -13.53
C GLN A 245 18.88 22.74 -13.36
N LEU A 246 18.49 23.76 -12.58
CA LEU A 246 17.08 24.14 -12.40
C LEU A 246 16.42 24.61 -13.71
N PHE A 247 17.14 25.34 -14.56
CA PHE A 247 16.61 25.84 -15.83
C PHE A 247 16.80 24.86 -17.00
N TYR A 248 17.68 23.87 -16.86
CA TYR A 248 17.98 22.89 -17.91
C TYR A 248 16.74 22.23 -18.54
N PRO A 249 15.72 21.76 -17.77
CA PRO A 249 14.56 21.10 -18.35
C PRO A 249 13.66 22.01 -19.19
N PHE A 250 13.86 23.33 -19.15
CA PHE A 250 13.08 24.31 -19.88
C PHE A 250 13.83 24.87 -21.10
N GLN A 251 15.13 24.64 -21.20
CA GLN A 251 15.95 25.10 -22.32
C GLN A 251 15.65 24.27 -23.57
N PHE A 252 14.82 24.82 -24.46
CA PHE A 252 14.40 24.17 -25.70
C PHE A 252 15.55 24.20 -26.72
N LYS A 253 16.41 23.18 -26.74
CA LYS A 253 17.31 22.94 -27.87
C LYS A 253 16.75 21.82 -28.75
N ARG A 254 16.21 22.21 -29.91
CA ARG A 254 15.71 21.30 -30.94
C ARG A 254 16.90 20.52 -31.51
N LYS A 255 16.70 19.20 -31.68
CA LYS A 255 17.58 18.18 -32.31
C LYS A 255 18.61 17.50 -31.40
N ARG A 256 18.18 16.37 -30.83
CA ARG A 256 18.79 15.08 -31.13
C ARG A 256 17.62 14.10 -31.20
N THR A 257 17.50 13.35 -32.30
CA THR A 257 16.64 12.17 -32.35
C THR A 257 17.17 11.25 -31.27
N MET A 258 16.55 11.32 -30.09
CA MET A 258 16.80 10.36 -29.03
C MET A 258 16.45 9.01 -29.64
N LYS A 259 17.32 8.01 -29.48
CA LYS A 259 16.97 6.61 -29.77
C LYS A 259 15.87 6.22 -28.79
N PHE A 260 14.65 6.64 -29.10
CA PHE A 260 13.43 6.25 -28.42
C PHE A 260 13.34 4.73 -28.56
N PHE A 261 13.09 4.04 -27.44
CA PHE A 261 13.06 2.57 -27.35
C PHE A 261 14.42 1.87 -27.47
N GLN A 262 15.27 1.95 -26.45
CA GLN A 262 16.26 0.87 -26.26
C GLN A 262 15.67 -0.33 -25.51
N SER A 263 14.51 -0.18 -24.84
CA SER A 263 13.76 -1.30 -24.28
C SER A 263 12.63 -1.73 -25.24
N PRO A 264 12.42 -3.04 -25.51
CA PRO A 264 11.30 -3.52 -26.32
C PRO A 264 9.95 -2.93 -25.85
N LEU A 265 9.02 -2.67 -26.76
CA LEU A 265 7.68 -2.15 -26.42
C LEU A 265 6.98 -3.00 -25.35
N PHE A 266 7.15 -4.33 -25.43
CA PHE A 266 6.69 -5.28 -24.42
C PHE A 266 7.25 -4.98 -23.02
N TYR A 267 8.51 -4.59 -22.92
CA TYR A 267 9.17 -4.23 -21.67
C TYR A 267 8.52 -3.02 -21.01
N GLN A 268 8.05 -2.06 -21.79
CA GLN A 268 7.37 -0.86 -21.28
C GLN A 268 5.89 -1.10 -20.95
N LEU A 269 5.22 -2.01 -21.66
CA LEU A 269 3.81 -2.37 -21.42
C LEU A 269 3.64 -3.43 -20.33
N ARG A 270 4.68 -4.20 -19.99
CA ARG A 270 4.63 -5.29 -19.00
C ARG A 270 4.04 -4.87 -17.65
N PRO A 271 4.34 -3.68 -17.08
CA PRO A 271 3.70 -3.26 -15.84
C PRO A 271 2.19 -3.06 -15.95
N PHE A 272 1.73 -2.54 -17.08
CA PHE A 272 0.31 -2.39 -17.37
C PHE A 272 -0.37 -3.74 -17.56
N LEU A 273 0.25 -4.67 -18.29
CA LEU A 273 -0.27 -6.03 -18.50
C LEU A 273 -0.37 -6.82 -17.19
N ILE A 274 0.63 -6.73 -16.31
CA ILE A 274 0.61 -7.36 -14.98
C ILE A 274 -0.43 -6.68 -14.07
N GLY A 275 -0.51 -5.34 -14.09
CA GLY A 275 -1.51 -4.59 -13.33
C GLY A 275 -2.95 -4.96 -13.72
N VAL A 276 -3.22 -5.10 -15.02
CA VAL A 276 -4.50 -5.62 -15.53
C VAL A 276 -4.71 -7.07 -15.09
N GLY A 277 -3.69 -7.94 -15.20
CA GLY A 277 -3.77 -9.33 -14.78
C GLY A 277 -4.11 -9.50 -13.30
N ILE A 278 -3.43 -8.77 -12.40
CA ILE A 278 -3.69 -8.80 -10.95
C ILE A 278 -5.10 -8.25 -10.65
N SER A 279 -5.51 -7.17 -11.32
CA SER A 279 -6.84 -6.58 -11.13
C SER A 279 -7.94 -7.54 -11.58
N VAL A 280 -7.77 -8.22 -12.73
CA VAL A 280 -8.72 -9.21 -13.27
C VAL A 280 -8.78 -10.45 -12.39
N LEU A 281 -7.65 -10.97 -11.92
CA LEU A 281 -7.60 -12.14 -11.04
C LEU A 281 -8.14 -11.85 -9.63
N GLY A 282 -7.83 -10.67 -9.07
CA GLY A 282 -8.30 -10.26 -7.74
C GLY A 282 -9.80 -9.97 -7.72
N ILE A 283 -10.30 -9.15 -8.64
CA ILE A 283 -11.74 -8.86 -8.79
C ILE A 283 -12.48 -10.15 -9.17
N GLY A 284 -11.92 -10.97 -10.05
CA GLY A 284 -12.48 -12.27 -10.43
C GLY A 284 -12.64 -13.20 -9.22
N SER A 285 -11.62 -13.32 -8.38
CA SER A 285 -11.65 -14.18 -7.18
C SER A 285 -12.66 -13.70 -6.14
N LEU A 286 -12.74 -12.39 -5.89
CA LEU A 286 -13.72 -11.81 -4.98
C LEU A 286 -15.16 -11.97 -5.48
N THR A 287 -15.36 -11.81 -6.80
CA THR A 287 -16.66 -11.99 -7.44
C THR A 287 -17.09 -13.46 -7.41
N LEU A 288 -16.17 -14.40 -7.68
CA LEU A 288 -16.42 -15.84 -7.56
C LEU A 288 -16.76 -16.23 -6.11
N GLY A 289 -16.04 -15.69 -5.11
CA GLY A 289 -16.36 -15.89 -3.71
C GLY A 289 -17.75 -15.37 -3.33
N ALA A 290 -18.10 -14.17 -3.78
CA ALA A 290 -19.43 -13.59 -3.57
C ALA A 290 -20.54 -14.49 -4.17
N ILE A 291 -20.34 -14.98 -5.40
CA ILE A 291 -21.27 -15.93 -6.07
C ILE A 291 -21.36 -17.24 -5.28
N ALA A 292 -20.23 -17.84 -4.90
CA ALA A 292 -20.18 -19.10 -4.17
C ALA A 292 -20.94 -19.03 -2.84
N HIS A 293 -20.87 -17.90 -2.15
CA HIS A 293 -21.57 -17.66 -0.89
C HIS A 293 -22.96 -17.03 -1.04
N ARG A 294 -23.48 -16.89 -2.27
CA ARG A 294 -24.77 -16.26 -2.60
C ARG A 294 -24.93 -14.86 -1.98
N MET A 295 -23.87 -14.07 -2.02
CA MET A 295 -23.82 -12.69 -1.52
C MET A 295 -23.52 -11.72 -2.67
N ASP A 296 -24.01 -10.48 -2.57
CA ASP A 296 -23.43 -9.40 -3.37
C ASP A 296 -22.01 -9.09 -2.88
N LEU A 297 -21.16 -8.55 -3.76
CA LEU A 297 -19.75 -8.30 -3.49
C LEU A 297 -19.51 -7.44 -2.22
N PRO A 298 -20.23 -6.31 -2.00
CA PRO A 298 -20.11 -5.55 -0.75
C PRO A 298 -20.42 -6.37 0.50
N THR A 299 -21.45 -7.22 0.46
CA THR A 299 -21.84 -8.09 1.58
C THR A 299 -20.82 -9.20 1.82
N PHE A 300 -20.28 -9.79 0.75
CA PHE A 300 -19.26 -10.83 0.83
C PHE A 300 -17.99 -10.30 1.52
N VAL A 301 -17.47 -9.16 1.07
CA VAL A 301 -16.32 -8.49 1.68
C VAL A 301 -16.62 -8.11 3.14
N SER A 302 -17.81 -7.58 3.40
CA SER A 302 -18.23 -7.23 4.76
C SER A 302 -18.27 -8.44 5.69
N SER A 303 -18.57 -9.63 5.18
CA SER A 303 -18.72 -10.86 5.97
C SER A 303 -17.43 -11.33 6.62
N TRP A 304 -16.26 -10.88 6.16
CA TRP A 304 -14.96 -11.31 6.70
C TRP A 304 -14.65 -10.71 8.06
N THR A 305 -15.21 -9.55 8.38
CA THR A 305 -14.99 -8.89 9.69
C THR A 305 -16.20 -9.01 10.62
N VAL A 306 -17.28 -9.65 10.20
CA VAL A 306 -18.44 -9.90 11.07
C VAL A 306 -18.12 -11.09 11.97
N PRO A 307 -18.23 -10.98 13.30
CA PRO A 307 -18.11 -12.10 14.23
C PRO A 307 -19.11 -13.21 13.88
N LYS A 308 -18.64 -14.45 13.77
CA LYS A 308 -19.47 -15.60 13.40
C LYS A 308 -19.43 -16.67 14.49
N VAL A 309 -20.53 -17.40 14.59
CA VAL A 309 -20.64 -18.65 15.35
C VAL A 309 -21.09 -19.75 14.39
N THR A 310 -20.53 -20.95 14.51
CA THR A 310 -20.97 -22.11 13.70
C THR A 310 -22.22 -22.75 14.28
N ALA A 311 -22.97 -23.48 13.46
CA ALA A 311 -24.14 -24.22 13.93
C ALA A 311 -23.76 -25.23 15.03
N THR A 312 -22.62 -25.90 14.89
CA THR A 312 -22.11 -26.85 15.89
C THR A 312 -21.77 -26.19 17.22
N GLU A 313 -21.08 -25.04 17.21
CA GLU A 313 -20.76 -24.30 18.43
C GLU A 313 -22.03 -23.80 19.14
N LEU A 314 -23.01 -23.36 18.36
CA LEU A 314 -24.30 -22.90 18.88
C LEU A 314 -25.08 -24.05 19.51
N GLN A 315 -25.12 -25.23 18.87
CA GLN A 315 -25.80 -26.42 19.38
C GLN A 315 -25.15 -26.95 20.67
N GLN A 316 -23.82 -26.91 20.76
CA GLN A 316 -23.06 -27.39 21.93
C GLN A 316 -23.20 -26.48 23.16
N GLY A 317 -23.93 -25.36 23.07
CA GLY A 317 -24.19 -24.47 24.21
C GLY A 317 -22.97 -23.69 24.68
N HIS A 318 -21.96 -23.51 23.81
CA HIS A 318 -20.74 -22.76 24.14
C HIS A 318 -20.99 -21.27 24.42
N LEU A 319 -22.13 -20.74 23.97
CA LEU A 319 -22.56 -19.38 24.27
C LEU A 319 -23.57 -19.39 25.43
N LYS A 320 -23.26 -18.63 26.50
CA LYS A 320 -24.18 -18.40 27.62
C LYS A 320 -25.06 -17.18 27.31
N ASN A 321 -26.34 -17.23 27.74
CA ASN A 321 -27.32 -16.15 27.59
C ASN A 321 -27.51 -15.67 26.13
N VAL A 322 -28.05 -16.55 25.30
CA VAL A 322 -28.21 -16.33 23.85
C VAL A 322 -29.62 -15.87 23.51
N ILE A 323 -29.72 -14.83 22.67
CA ILE A 323 -30.98 -14.45 22.01
C ILE A 323 -30.83 -14.73 20.51
N LEU A 324 -31.64 -15.65 19.99
CA LEU A 324 -31.68 -15.96 18.56
C LEU A 324 -32.62 -15.00 17.83
N VAL A 325 -32.11 -14.33 16.81
CA VAL A 325 -32.90 -13.38 15.99
C VAL A 325 -32.89 -13.81 14.54
N ASP A 326 -34.08 -14.09 14.02
CA ASP A 326 -34.28 -14.41 12.61
C ASP A 326 -34.53 -13.12 11.82
N VAL A 327 -33.66 -12.83 10.85
CA VAL A 327 -33.78 -11.64 9.99
C VAL A 327 -34.39 -11.92 8.61
N ARG A 328 -34.99 -13.11 8.42
CA ARG A 328 -35.72 -13.49 7.20
C ARG A 328 -37.11 -12.83 7.13
N THR A 329 -37.85 -13.17 6.07
CA THR A 329 -39.23 -12.71 5.90
C THR A 329 -40.19 -13.47 6.82
N PRO A 330 -41.38 -12.90 7.15
CA PRO A 330 -42.39 -13.60 7.94
C PRO A 330 -42.85 -14.92 7.32
N LYS A 331 -42.86 -15.03 5.98
CA LYS A 331 -43.21 -16.26 5.28
C LYS A 331 -42.17 -17.35 5.52
N GLU A 332 -40.89 -17.04 5.32
CA GLU A 332 -39.79 -17.99 5.57
C GLU A 332 -39.77 -18.46 7.03
N TYR A 333 -40.07 -17.57 7.98
CA TYR A 333 -40.12 -17.87 9.41
C TYR A 333 -41.30 -18.76 9.82
N ALA A 334 -42.42 -18.65 9.09
CA ALA A 334 -43.58 -19.51 9.30
C ALA A 334 -43.37 -20.92 8.72
N GLU A 335 -42.60 -21.03 7.64
CA GLU A 335 -42.25 -22.31 7.00
C GLU A 335 -41.24 -23.11 7.82
N ASP A 336 -40.19 -22.47 8.31
CA ASP A 336 -39.18 -23.09 9.16
C ASP A 336 -38.48 -22.03 10.03
N ARG A 337 -38.05 -22.38 11.24
CA ARG A 337 -37.29 -21.48 12.13
C ARG A 337 -36.46 -22.27 13.12
N ILE A 338 -35.38 -21.66 13.61
CA ILE A 338 -34.65 -22.21 14.76
C ILE A 338 -35.52 -22.03 15.99
N SER A 339 -35.63 -23.06 16.82
CA SER A 339 -36.48 -23.03 18.00
C SER A 339 -36.04 -21.94 18.98
N GLY A 340 -36.99 -21.27 19.63
CA GLY A 340 -36.70 -20.15 20.55
C GLY A 340 -36.21 -18.86 19.87
N SER A 341 -36.15 -18.80 18.54
CA SER A 341 -35.80 -17.57 17.82
C SER A 341 -36.93 -16.52 17.85
N VAL A 342 -36.56 -15.25 17.66
CA VAL A 342 -37.48 -14.12 17.52
C VAL A 342 -37.35 -13.53 16.12
N LEU A 343 -38.47 -13.38 15.41
CA LEU A 343 -38.50 -12.76 14.09
C LEU A 343 -38.33 -11.24 14.18
N VAL A 344 -37.28 -10.73 13.55
CA VAL A 344 -37.03 -9.30 13.31
C VAL A 344 -36.50 -9.14 11.87
N PRO A 345 -37.39 -8.96 10.87
CA PRO A 345 -37.02 -8.93 9.46
C PRO A 345 -35.96 -7.86 9.16
N LEU A 346 -35.04 -8.15 8.22
CA LEU A 346 -34.02 -7.19 7.80
C LEU A 346 -34.62 -5.84 7.37
N SER A 347 -35.77 -5.85 6.70
CA SER A 347 -36.48 -4.63 6.29
C SER A 347 -36.91 -3.74 7.47
N GLU A 348 -37.25 -4.34 8.62
CA GLU A 348 -37.55 -3.59 9.84
C GLU A 348 -36.28 -3.02 10.48
N ILE A 349 -35.16 -3.75 10.39
CA ILE A 349 -33.86 -3.29 10.91
C ILE A 349 -33.37 -2.10 10.08
N GLU A 350 -33.50 -2.17 8.75
CA GLU A 350 -33.11 -1.09 7.84
C GLU A 350 -33.93 0.20 8.04
N THR A 351 -35.18 0.07 8.47
CA THR A 351 -36.05 1.21 8.81
C THR A 351 -35.93 1.68 10.27
N GLY A 352 -35.09 1.02 11.08
CA GLY A 352 -34.83 1.36 12.48
C GLY A 352 -35.88 0.85 13.48
N LEU A 353 -37.02 0.33 13.03
CA LEU A 353 -38.05 -0.31 13.87
C LEU A 353 -37.52 -1.57 14.54
N GLY A 354 -36.81 -2.40 13.78
CA GLY A 354 -36.20 -3.65 14.25
C GLY A 354 -35.10 -3.41 15.28
N VAL A 355 -34.35 -2.30 15.17
CA VAL A 355 -33.33 -1.91 16.15
C VAL A 355 -33.97 -1.72 17.52
N LYS A 356 -35.07 -0.95 17.61
CA LYS A 356 -35.81 -0.72 18.86
C LYS A 356 -36.33 -2.02 19.47
N LYS A 357 -36.81 -2.95 18.62
CA LYS A 357 -37.33 -4.25 19.06
C LYS A 357 -36.22 -5.10 19.67
N ILE A 358 -35.07 -5.18 19.02
CA ILE A 358 -33.90 -5.93 19.50
C ILE A 358 -33.35 -5.32 20.80
N THR A 359 -33.26 -3.99 20.90
CA THR A 359 -32.81 -3.33 22.14
C THR A 359 -33.74 -3.62 23.31
N LYS A 360 -35.07 -3.58 23.09
CA LYS A 360 -36.04 -3.95 24.14
C LYS A 360 -35.92 -5.42 24.55
N LEU A 361 -35.69 -6.33 23.60
CA LEU A 361 -35.47 -7.76 23.89
C LEU A 361 -34.21 -7.96 24.73
N ALA A 362 -33.12 -7.26 24.41
CA ALA A 362 -31.88 -7.31 25.17
C ALA A 362 -32.06 -6.76 26.60
N GLN A 363 -32.80 -5.65 26.76
CA GLN A 363 -33.09 -5.04 28.06
C GLN A 363 -34.06 -5.85 28.92
N ALA A 364 -34.96 -6.61 28.31
CA ALA A 364 -35.90 -7.48 29.02
C ALA A 364 -35.23 -8.77 29.55
N SER A 365 -34.04 -9.11 29.06
CA SER A 365 -33.27 -10.25 29.57
C SER A 365 -32.71 -9.93 30.96
N SER A 366 -33.14 -10.68 31.97
CA SER A 366 -32.80 -10.46 33.39
C SER A 366 -31.36 -10.86 33.77
N GLN A 367 -30.52 -11.25 32.80
CA GLN A 367 -29.15 -11.72 33.01
C GLN A 367 -28.12 -10.81 32.32
N SER A 368 -26.89 -10.83 32.84
CA SER A 368 -25.69 -10.15 32.32
C SER A 368 -25.61 -10.20 30.78
N GLU A 369 -25.40 -9.04 30.14
CA GLU A 369 -25.31 -8.77 28.69
C GLU A 369 -25.51 -9.98 27.75
N PRO A 370 -26.71 -10.14 27.14
CA PRO A 370 -26.98 -11.28 26.26
C PRO A 370 -26.18 -11.20 24.95
N THR A 371 -25.76 -12.36 24.45
CA THR A 371 -25.16 -12.47 23.10
C THR A 371 -26.28 -12.69 22.08
N ILE A 372 -26.43 -11.76 21.15
CA ILE A 372 -27.50 -11.82 20.14
C ILE A 372 -26.97 -12.49 18.88
N VAL A 373 -27.52 -13.65 18.55
CA VAL A 373 -27.15 -14.45 17.38
C VAL A 373 -28.13 -14.14 16.25
N LEU A 374 -27.65 -13.42 15.22
CA LEU A 374 -28.42 -13.10 14.02
C LEU A 374 -28.29 -14.24 13.01
N TYR A 375 -29.39 -14.70 12.44
CA TYR A 375 -29.34 -15.66 11.34
C TYR A 375 -30.34 -15.34 10.24
N CYS A 376 -30.04 -15.84 9.04
CA CYS A 376 -30.98 -15.87 7.94
C CYS A 376 -30.88 -17.21 7.20
N ALA A 377 -31.29 -17.28 5.93
CA ALA A 377 -31.20 -18.53 5.15
C ALA A 377 -29.75 -19.05 5.05
N ALA A 378 -28.84 -18.21 4.54
CA ALA A 378 -27.46 -18.60 4.22
C ALA A 378 -26.37 -17.62 4.75
N GLY A 379 -26.75 -16.60 5.52
CA GLY A 379 -25.83 -15.63 6.15
C GLY A 379 -25.76 -14.24 5.50
N ALA A 380 -26.20 -14.06 4.25
CA ALA A 380 -26.09 -12.75 3.57
C ALA A 380 -26.85 -11.62 4.30
N ARG A 381 -28.12 -11.88 4.65
CA ARG A 381 -28.99 -10.90 5.34
C ARG A 381 -28.56 -10.64 6.79
N SER A 382 -28.04 -11.65 7.50
CA SER A 382 -27.56 -11.45 8.87
C SER A 382 -26.28 -10.61 8.91
N VAL A 383 -25.39 -10.72 7.91
CA VAL A 383 -24.26 -9.80 7.74
C VAL A 383 -24.72 -8.36 7.53
N LYS A 384 -25.74 -8.14 6.69
CA LYS A 384 -26.34 -6.80 6.49
C LYS A 384 -26.98 -6.25 7.77
N ALA A 385 -27.73 -7.09 8.49
CA ALA A 385 -28.33 -6.72 9.77
C ALA A 385 -27.28 -6.33 10.81
N TYR A 386 -26.20 -7.11 10.93
CA TYR A 386 -25.09 -6.84 11.85
C TYR A 386 -24.52 -5.43 11.65
N ARG A 387 -24.26 -5.01 10.40
CA ARG A 387 -23.72 -3.68 10.09
C ARG A 387 -24.61 -2.51 10.53
N ARG A 388 -25.92 -2.74 10.61
CA ARG A 388 -26.85 -1.74 11.14
C ARG A 388 -26.94 -1.75 12.66
N LEU A 389 -26.65 -2.89 13.28
CA LEU A 389 -26.84 -3.12 14.71
C LEU A 389 -25.55 -2.94 15.52
N GLU A 390 -24.37 -3.07 14.93
CA GLU A 390 -23.08 -2.97 15.63
C GLU A 390 -22.88 -1.62 16.34
N GLN A 391 -23.56 -0.57 15.86
CA GLN A 391 -23.53 0.78 16.46
C GLN A 391 -24.32 0.90 17.77
N THR A 392 -25.12 -0.10 18.13
CA THR A 392 -25.97 -0.06 19.35
C THR A 392 -25.21 -0.41 20.62
N GLY A 393 -23.96 -0.87 20.52
CA GLY A 393 -23.14 -1.30 21.67
C GLY A 393 -23.51 -2.68 22.23
N LEU A 394 -24.54 -3.35 21.71
CA LEU A 394 -24.88 -4.72 22.09
C LEU A 394 -23.96 -5.73 21.39
N LYS A 395 -23.78 -6.91 22.01
CA LYS A 395 -22.94 -7.98 21.48
C LYS A 395 -23.70 -8.80 20.44
N PHE A 396 -23.33 -8.66 19.18
CA PHE A 396 -23.90 -9.44 18.07
C PHE A 396 -22.90 -10.44 17.49
N VAL A 397 -23.41 -11.59 17.05
CA VAL A 397 -22.70 -12.57 16.22
C VAL A 397 -23.63 -13.06 15.11
N SER A 398 -23.10 -13.44 13.95
CA SER A 398 -23.88 -14.05 12.86
C SER A 398 -23.72 -15.56 12.88
N LEU A 399 -24.83 -16.30 12.72
CA LEU A 399 -24.78 -17.74 12.48
C LEU A 399 -24.18 -18.01 11.09
N ALA A 400 -23.04 -18.70 11.04
CA ALA A 400 -22.37 -19.08 9.81
C ALA A 400 -23.22 -20.07 9.01
N GLY A 401 -23.47 -19.79 7.74
CA GLY A 401 -24.32 -20.61 6.88
C GLY A 401 -25.83 -20.53 7.16
N GLY A 402 -26.24 -19.76 8.17
CA GLY A 402 -27.65 -19.53 8.50
C GLY A 402 -28.39 -20.80 8.94
N ILE A 403 -29.72 -20.79 8.75
CA ILE A 403 -30.57 -21.94 9.08
C ILE A 403 -30.28 -23.15 8.19
N ASN A 404 -29.74 -22.95 6.97
CA ASN A 404 -29.37 -24.07 6.10
C ASN A 404 -28.29 -24.93 6.76
N ALA A 405 -27.22 -24.31 7.28
CA ALA A 405 -26.18 -25.02 8.01
C ALA A 405 -26.68 -25.59 9.34
N TRP A 406 -27.64 -24.93 10.00
CA TRP A 406 -28.30 -25.50 11.18
C TRP A 406 -29.07 -26.79 10.85
N ARG A 407 -29.77 -26.82 9.71
CA ARG A 407 -30.56 -27.99 9.28
C ARG A 407 -29.72 -29.15 8.79
N GLU A 408 -28.44 -28.94 8.48
CA GLU A 408 -27.49 -30.04 8.23
C GLU A 408 -27.16 -30.84 9.50
N ILE A 409 -27.31 -30.24 10.68
CA ILE A 409 -26.96 -30.86 11.96
C ILE A 409 -28.14 -31.09 12.92
N VAL A 410 -29.22 -30.31 12.79
CA VAL A 410 -30.40 -30.36 13.65
C VAL A 410 -31.67 -30.44 12.80
N SER A 411 -32.36 -31.58 12.87
CA SER A 411 -33.62 -31.77 12.14
C SER A 411 -34.73 -30.87 12.72
N PRO A 412 -35.76 -30.51 11.92
CA PRO A 412 -36.89 -29.73 12.43
C PRO A 412 -37.59 -30.38 13.64
N SER A 413 -37.64 -31.71 13.69
CA SER A 413 -38.22 -32.45 14.83
C SER A 413 -37.37 -32.36 16.09
N GLN A 414 -36.04 -32.40 16.00
CA GLN A 414 -35.12 -32.22 17.13
C GLN A 414 -35.18 -30.79 17.68
N ASP A 415 -35.31 -29.81 16.79
CA ASP A 415 -35.40 -28.39 17.14
C ASP A 415 -36.70 -28.08 17.91
N ALA A 416 -37.82 -28.68 17.50
CA ALA A 416 -39.12 -28.50 18.15
C ALA A 416 -39.14 -29.02 19.61
N ILE A 417 -38.42 -30.11 19.90
CA ILE A 417 -38.33 -30.70 21.24
C ILE A 417 -37.48 -29.82 22.19
N SER A 418 -36.58 -29.01 21.65
CA SER A 418 -35.66 -28.18 22.44
C SER A 418 -36.30 -26.87 22.97
N ALA A 419 -37.55 -26.57 22.58
CA ALA A 419 -38.28 -25.35 22.99
C ALA A 419 -39.53 -25.60 23.86
N SER A 420 -39.84 -26.86 24.16
CA SER A 420 -40.78 -27.25 25.22
C SER A 420 -40.03 -27.45 26.53
#